data_AF-A0A1F8C3S8-F1
#
_entry.id   AF-A0A1F8C3S8-F1
#
_cell.length_a   1.000
_cell.length_b   1.000
_cell.length_c   1.000
_cell.angle_alpha   90.00
_cell.angle_beta   90.00
_cell.angle_gamma   90.00
#
_symmetry.space_group_name_H-M   'P 1'
#
loop_
_entity.id
_entity.type
_entity.pdbx_description
1 polymer ?
#
loop_
_entity_poly.entity_id
_entity_poly.type
_entity_poly.pdbx_seq_one_letter_code
_entity_poly.pdbx_strand_id
1 'polypeptide(L)'
;MTNLAVDTSQIKVTLPGELYAYLKSKSDRYGLTLAAYVRNLVINDVKDVAIPVFRMSQKRERVALQALRSYQKKQTNEITNINKYLNNL
;
A
#
# COMPACT_ATOMS: atom_id res chain seq x y z
N MET A 1 18.72 -1.66 6.42
CA MET A 1 18.09 -0.64 5.56
C MET A 1 17.58 -1.32 4.30
N THR A 2 16.29 -1.63 4.22
CA THR A 2 15.70 -2.26 3.02
C THR A 2 15.46 -1.21 1.97
N ASN A 3 16.17 -1.31 0.84
CA ASN A 3 15.97 -0.48 -0.34
C ASN A 3 14.52 -0.68 -0.83
N LEU A 4 13.69 0.35 -0.75
CA LEU A 4 12.40 0.37 -1.44
C LEU A 4 12.72 0.55 -2.92
N ALA A 5 12.82 -0.56 -3.66
CA ALA A 5 12.97 -0.51 -5.10
C ALA A 5 11.75 0.20 -5.70
N VAL A 6 11.97 1.33 -6.37
CA VAL A 6 10.93 2.03 -7.10
C VAL A 6 10.84 1.41 -8.49
N ASP A 7 9.85 0.56 -8.70
CA ASP A 7 9.58 -0.01 -10.02
C ASP A 7 8.86 1.03 -10.89
N THR A 8 9.40 1.27 -12.09
CA THR A 8 8.80 2.19 -13.07
C THR A 8 8.35 1.42 -14.29
N SER A 9 7.18 1.75 -14.83
CA SER A 9 6.61 1.12 -16.03
C SER A 9 6.08 2.18 -16.98
N GLN A 10 6.29 1.97 -18.28
CA GLN A 10 5.78 2.84 -19.34
C GLN A 10 4.46 2.28 -19.87
N ILE A 11 3.45 3.14 -20.03
CA ILE A 11 2.12 2.77 -20.52
C ILE A 11 1.91 3.44 -21.88
N LYS A 12 1.73 2.64 -22.94
CA LYS A 12 1.32 3.09 -24.27
C LYS A 12 -0.05 2.51 -24.59
N VAL A 13 -1.02 3.37 -24.87
CA VAL A 13 -2.41 2.99 -25.14
C VAL A 13 -2.89 3.70 -26.39
N THR A 14 -3.58 2.96 -27.26
CA THR A 14 -4.30 3.50 -28.41
C THR A 14 -5.77 3.66 -28.04
N LEU A 15 -6.32 4.85 -28.24
CA LEU A 15 -7.70 5.17 -27.90
C LEU A 15 -8.47 5.58 -29.17
N PRO A 16 -9.77 5.26 -29.29
CA PRO A 16 -10.64 5.89 -30.28
C PRO A 16 -10.62 7.42 -30.14
N GLY A 17 -10.74 8.15 -31.25
CA GLY A 17 -10.62 9.60 -31.28
C GLY A 17 -11.59 10.33 -30.35
N GLU A 18 -12.84 9.87 -30.27
CA GLU A 18 -13.86 10.43 -29.38
C GLU A 18 -13.49 10.27 -27.91
N LEU A 19 -13.00 9.08 -27.52
CA LEU A 19 -12.56 8.81 -26.15
C LEU A 19 -11.33 9.63 -25.78
N TYR A 20 -10.39 9.79 -26.72
CA TYR A 20 -9.24 10.67 -26.53
C TYR A 20 -9.67 12.12 -26.29
N ALA A 21 -10.56 12.65 -27.14
CA ALA A 21 -11.06 14.02 -27.01
C ALA A 21 -11.79 14.23 -25.68
N TYR A 22 -12.62 13.27 -25.27
CA TYR A 22 -13.30 13.31 -23.98
C TYR A 22 -12.32 13.35 -22.81
N LEU A 23 -11.32 12.45 -22.77
CA LEU A 23 -10.31 12.44 -21.71
C LEU A 23 -9.47 13.72 -21.69
N LYS A 24 -9.11 14.25 -22.87
CA LYS A 24 -8.38 15.52 -23.00
C LYS A 24 -9.19 16.68 -22.43
N SER A 25 -10.48 16.76 -22.73
CA SER A 25 -11.36 17.82 -22.19
C SER A 25 -11.43 17.77 -20.65
N LYS A 26 -11.45 16.56 -20.07
CA LYS A 26 -11.45 16.37 -18.62
C LYS A 26 -10.11 16.76 -18.01
N SER A 27 -8.99 16.35 -18.61
CA SER A 27 -7.66 16.71 -18.10
C SER A 27 -7.47 18.24 -18.13
N ASP A 28 -7.92 18.89 -19.20
CA ASP A 28 -7.80 20.34 -19.37
C ASP A 28 -8.64 21.12 -18.37
N ARG A 29 -9.86 20.65 -18.07
CA ARG A 29 -10.71 21.22 -17.01
C ARG A 29 -10.01 21.25 -15.65
N TYR A 30 -9.17 20.26 -15.36
CA TYR A 30 -8.41 20.17 -14.12
C TYR A 30 -7.00 20.77 -14.21
N GLY A 31 -6.61 21.36 -15.35
CA GLY A 31 -5.26 21.87 -15.58
C GLY A 31 -4.18 20.78 -15.56
N LEU A 32 -4.55 19.53 -15.85
CA LEU A 32 -3.67 18.37 -15.82
C LEU A 32 -3.23 17.99 -17.23
N THR A 33 -2.03 17.41 -17.35
CA THR A 33 -1.67 16.67 -18.55
C THR A 33 -2.51 15.40 -18.66
N LEU A 34 -2.74 14.92 -19.89
CA LEU A 34 -3.49 13.67 -20.11
C LEU A 34 -2.86 12.49 -19.33
N ALA A 35 -1.53 12.41 -19.30
CA ALA A 35 -0.81 11.37 -18.55
C ALA A 35 -1.04 11.47 -17.04
N ALA A 36 -1.05 12.68 -16.47
CA ALA A 36 -1.34 12.89 -15.05
C ALA A 36 -2.79 12.52 -14.72
N TYR A 37 -3.72 12.87 -15.62
CA TYR A 37 -5.13 12.51 -15.47
C TYR A 37 -5.34 10.99 -15.51
N VAL A 38 -4.73 10.29 -16.46
CA VAL A 38 -4.78 8.81 -16.54
C VAL A 38 -4.17 8.17 -15.30
N ARG A 39 -3.03 8.66 -14.81
CA ARG A 39 -2.43 8.18 -13.56
C ARG A 39 -3.42 8.32 -12.39
N ASN A 40 -4.09 9.47 -12.28
CA ASN A 40 -5.09 9.69 -11.24
C ASN A 40 -6.28 8.72 -11.37
N LEU A 41 -6.73 8.42 -12.58
CA LEU A 41 -7.79 7.42 -12.79
C LEU A 41 -7.35 6.04 -12.31
N VAL A 42 -6.14 5.59 -12.66
CA VAL A 42 -5.59 4.29 -12.20
C VAL A 42 -5.50 4.22 -10.68
N ILE A 43 -5.00 5.28 -10.04
CA ILE A 43 -4.92 5.33 -8.57
C ILE A 43 -6.31 5.23 -7.95
N ASN A 44 -7.29 5.96 -8.49
CA ASN A 44 -8.66 5.94 -7.96
C ASN A 44 -9.39 4.62 -8.20
N ASP A 45 -9.00 3.85 -9.20
CA ASP A 45 -9.53 2.50 -9.46
C ASP A 45 -9.03 1.49 -8.41
N VAL A 46 -7.75 1.57 -8.03
CA VAL A 46 -7.13 0.60 -7.11
C VAL A 46 -7.12 1.02 -5.64
N LYS A 47 -7.36 2.30 -5.32
CA LYS A 47 -7.25 2.81 -3.94
C LYS A 47 -8.17 2.10 -2.95
N ASP A 48 -9.34 1.65 -3.41
CA ASP A 48 -10.35 1.00 -2.58
C ASP A 48 -10.29 -0.53 -2.69
N VAL A 49 -9.42 -1.06 -3.56
CA VAL A 49 -9.11 -2.48 -3.60
C VAL A 49 -8.26 -2.78 -2.37
N ALA A 50 -8.85 -3.49 -1.39
CA ALA A 50 -8.13 -3.96 -0.23
C ALA A 50 -6.83 -4.64 -0.70
N ILE A 51 -5.68 -4.13 -0.23
CA ILE A 51 -4.39 -4.77 -0.49
C ILE A 51 -4.57 -6.26 -0.18
N PRO A 52 -4.22 -7.17 -1.10
CA PRO A 52 -4.44 -8.59 -0.89
C PRO A 52 -3.76 -9.00 0.41
N VAL A 53 -4.56 -9.29 1.43
CA VAL A 53 -4.09 -9.84 2.69
C VAL A 53 -3.78 -11.31 2.44
N PHE A 54 -2.53 -11.59 2.12
CA PHE A 54 -2.06 -12.96 1.98
C PHE A 54 -2.15 -13.67 3.32
N ARG A 55 -2.59 -14.93 3.31
CA ARG A 55 -2.58 -15.76 4.51
C ARG A 55 -1.14 -15.88 5.01
N MET A 56 -0.92 -15.58 6.28
CA MET A 56 0.37 -15.75 6.93
C MET A 56 0.83 -17.21 6.78
N SER A 57 2.15 -17.45 6.66
CA SER A 57 2.65 -18.83 6.67
C SER A 57 2.27 -19.52 7.99
N GLN A 58 2.00 -20.82 7.95
CA GLN A 58 1.60 -21.58 9.15
C GLN A 58 2.56 -21.38 10.33
N LYS A 59 3.86 -21.24 10.04
CA LYS A 59 4.88 -20.95 11.06
C LYS A 59 4.64 -19.60 11.74
N ARG A 60 4.42 -18.53 10.97
CA ARG A 60 4.19 -17.18 11.53
C ARG A 60 2.83 -17.08 12.20
N GLU A 61 1.80 -17.72 11.64
CA GLU A 61 0.46 -17.78 12.23
C GLU A 61 0.50 -18.41 13.63
N ARG A 62 1.21 -19.53 13.81
CA ARG A 62 1.39 -20.17 15.13
C ARG A 62 2.10 -19.26 16.14
N VAL A 63 3.17 -18.59 15.72
CA VAL A 63 3.94 -17.68 16.60
C VAL A 63 3.06 -16.49 17.02
N ALA A 64 2.31 -15.91 16.09
CA ALA A 64 1.39 -14.81 16.37
C ALA A 64 0.29 -15.23 17.36
N LEU A 65 -0.32 -16.40 17.15
CA LEU A 65 -1.33 -16.95 18.05
C LEU A 65 -0.75 -17.27 19.44
N GLN A 66 0.48 -17.76 19.51
CA GLN A 66 1.16 -18.00 20.79
C GLN A 66 1.42 -16.68 21.53
N ALA A 67 1.92 -15.65 20.83
CA ALA A 67 2.14 -14.33 21.42
C ALA A 67 0.83 -13.71 21.96
N LEU A 68 -0.27 -13.83 21.21
CA LEU A 68 -1.59 -13.37 21.64
C LEU A 68 -2.06 -14.10 22.92
N ARG A 69 -1.87 -15.43 22.99
CA ARG A 69 -2.19 -16.21 24.19
C ARG A 69 -1.32 -15.81 25.38
N SER A 70 -0.03 -15.56 25.17
CA SER A 70 0.88 -15.11 26.23
C SER A 70 0.49 -13.73 26.77
N TYR A 71 0.07 -12.82 25.89
CA TYR A 71 -0.46 -11.51 26.26
C TYR A 71 -1.74 -11.63 27.10
N GLN A 72 -2.70 -12.44 26.65
CA GLN A 72 -3.95 -12.69 27.39
C GLN A 72 -3.70 -13.30 28.78
N LYS A 73 -2.66 -14.14 28.90
CA LYS A 73 -2.23 -14.73 30.18
C LYS A 73 -1.38 -13.79 31.04
N LYS A 74 -1.17 -12.53 30.63
CA LYS A 74 -0.29 -11.55 31.30
C LYS A 74 1.15 -12.07 31.50
N GLN A 75 1.63 -12.91 30.59
CA GLN A 75 3.00 -13.44 30.58
C GLN A 75 3.96 -12.55 29.78
N THR A 76 3.53 -11.35 29.41
CA THR A 76 4.30 -10.37 28.65
C THR A 76 4.88 -9.32 29.58
N ASN A 77 6.11 -8.89 29.30
CA ASN A 77 6.73 -7.79 30.01
C ASN A 77 6.09 -6.46 29.60
N GLU A 78 5.66 -5.68 30.59
CA GLU A 78 5.21 -4.32 30.36
C GLU A 78 6.41 -3.39 30.17
N ILE A 79 6.40 -2.63 29.08
CA ILE A 79 7.47 -1.67 28.78
C ILE A 79 7.05 -0.30 29.31
N THR A 80 7.64 0.11 30.44
CA THR A 80 7.37 1.41 31.07
C THR A 80 8.27 2.54 30.55
N ASN A 81 9.39 2.21 29.90
CA ASN A 81 10.31 3.18 29.31
C ASN A 81 10.80 2.70 27.94
N ILE A 82 10.33 3.38 26.89
CA ILE A 82 10.63 3.06 25.50
C ILE A 82 12.13 3.19 25.18
N ASN A 83 12.81 4.22 25.73
CA ASN A 83 14.23 4.46 25.47
C ASN A 83 15.10 3.35 26.06
N LYS A 84 14.77 2.90 27.28
CA LYS A 84 15.46 1.76 27.92
C LYS A 84 15.24 0.45 27.17
N TYR A 85 14.04 0.24 26.63
CA TYR A 85 13.74 -0.95 25.84
C TYR A 85 14.53 -0.99 24.52
N LEU A 86 14.55 0.12 23.78
CA LEU A 86 15.26 0.23 22.51
C LEU A 86 16.79 0.10 22.68
N ASN A 87 17.36 0.58 23.79
CA ASN A 87 18.79 0.42 24.07
C ASN A 87 19.23 -1.02 24.39
N ASN A 88 18.27 -1.91 24.71
CA ASN A 88 18.52 -3.31 25.08
C ASN A 88 18.02 -4.31 24.01
N LEU A 89 17.73 -3.81 22.80
CA LEU A 89 17.15 -4.53 21.67
C LEU A 89 18.25 -4.96 20.70
#